data_AF-A0A661AS78-F1
#
_entry.id   AF-A0A661AS78-F1
#
_cell.length_a   1.000
_cell.length_b   1.000
_cell.length_c   1.000
_cell.angle_alpha   90.00
_cell.angle_beta   90.00
_cell.angle_gamma   90.00
#
_symmetry.space_group_name_H-M   'P 1'
#
loop_
_entity.id
_entity.type
_entity.pdbx_description
1 polymer ?
#
loop_
_entity_poly.entity_id
_entity_poly.type
_entity_poly.pdbx_seq_one_letter_code
_entity_poly.pdbx_strand_id
1 'polypeptide(L)'
;MPFIKFRVDKGYVFGYLLKNKKEVSMKALRILMLVVALGMAVLPAVLYAQEEACVEARMDAQREVNTGMWFAIGFFLGVVGWLIAYVMEPSPPAAKLIGADPEYVAVYTQCYKEEAKKLQANAALKGCITYNLLLCACYACYFGLAASASSY
;
A
#
# COMPACT_ATOMS: atom_id res chain seq x y z
N MET A 1 16.42 -48.96 -40.58
CA MET A 1 15.13 -49.20 -39.86
C MET A 1 14.01 -49.17 -40.89
N PRO A 2 13.16 -50.20 -41.00
CA PRO A 2 12.14 -50.25 -42.04
C PRO A 2 10.93 -49.39 -41.65
N PHE A 3 10.58 -48.43 -42.50
CA PHE A 3 9.35 -47.63 -42.42
C PHE A 3 8.20 -48.44 -43.02
N ILE A 4 7.20 -48.81 -42.21
CA ILE A 4 5.98 -49.45 -42.71
C ILE A 4 4.95 -48.35 -42.98
N LYS A 5 4.67 -48.12 -44.25
CA LYS A 5 3.69 -47.14 -44.76
C LYS A 5 2.37 -47.87 -44.99
N PHE A 6 1.40 -47.73 -44.09
CA PHE A 6 0.05 -48.25 -44.33
C PHE A 6 -0.74 -47.28 -45.22
N ARG A 7 -1.27 -47.78 -46.34
CA ARG A 7 -2.17 -47.07 -47.24
C ARG A 7 -3.61 -47.29 -46.75
N VAL A 8 -4.30 -46.23 -46.36
CA VAL A 8 -5.77 -46.20 -46.21
C VAL A 8 -6.28 -45.11 -47.14
N ASP A 9 -7.28 -45.46 -47.94
CA ASP A 9 -7.88 -44.60 -48.96
C ASP A 9 -8.42 -43.30 -48.33
N LYS A 10 -8.02 -42.16 -48.90
CA LYS A 10 -8.47 -40.79 -48.59
C LYS A 10 -8.16 -40.26 -47.18
N GLY A 11 -6.89 -39.96 -46.94
CA GLY A 11 -6.46 -38.97 -45.94
C GLY A 11 -5.28 -39.43 -45.11
N TYR A 12 -4.21 -38.62 -45.09
CA TYR A 12 -3.12 -38.80 -44.13
C TYR A 12 -3.63 -38.39 -42.75
N VAL A 13 -4.21 -39.32 -42.00
CA VAL A 13 -4.38 -39.13 -40.56
C VAL A 13 -2.99 -39.26 -39.96
N PHE A 14 -2.35 -38.12 -39.67
CA PHE A 14 -1.10 -38.08 -38.93
C PHE A 14 -1.41 -38.51 -37.50
N GLY A 15 -1.43 -39.81 -37.30
CA GLY A 15 -1.67 -40.42 -36.00
C GLY A 15 -0.53 -40.04 -35.08
N TYR A 16 -0.82 -39.25 -34.05
CA TYR A 16 -0.03 -39.29 -32.84
C TYR A 16 -0.11 -40.73 -32.34
N LEU A 17 0.91 -41.50 -32.67
CA LEU A 17 1.22 -42.81 -32.08
C LEU A 17 0.88 -42.73 -30.60
N LEU A 18 -0.03 -43.61 -30.16
CA LEU A 18 -0.40 -43.85 -28.77
C LEU A 18 0.87 -44.04 -27.93
N LYS A 19 1.43 -42.93 -27.46
CA LYS A 19 2.63 -42.92 -26.63
C LYS A 19 2.20 -43.48 -25.28
N ASN A 20 2.87 -44.55 -24.87
CA ASN A 20 2.60 -45.33 -23.67
C ASN A 20 2.11 -44.43 -22.51
N LYS A 21 0.88 -44.64 -22.00
CA LYS A 21 0.17 -43.75 -21.05
C LYS A 21 1.06 -43.34 -19.85
N LYS A 22 1.94 -44.24 -19.41
CA LYS A 22 2.91 -44.01 -18.33
C LYS A 22 4.03 -43.01 -18.70
N GLU A 23 4.52 -43.04 -19.94
CA GLU A 23 5.58 -42.13 -20.46
C GLU A 23 5.08 -40.69 -20.57
N VAL A 24 3.85 -40.50 -21.05
CA VAL A 24 3.20 -39.18 -21.15
C VAL A 24 2.89 -38.64 -19.75
N SER A 25 2.38 -39.50 -18.85
CA SER A 25 2.08 -39.13 -17.47
C SER A 25 3.33 -38.72 -16.69
N MET A 26 4.47 -39.41 -16.85
CA MET A 26 5.71 -39.03 -16.17
C MET A 26 6.30 -37.71 -16.69
N LYS A 27 6.20 -37.45 -18.00
CA LYS A 27 6.64 -36.18 -18.59
C LYS A 27 5.76 -35.03 -18.14
N ALA A 28 4.44 -35.21 -18.10
CA ALA A 28 3.51 -34.23 -17.57
C ALA A 28 3.76 -33.96 -16.08
N LEU A 29 4.01 -35.00 -15.26
CA LEU A 29 4.34 -34.84 -13.85
C LEU A 29 5.63 -34.04 -13.64
N ARG A 30 6.68 -34.31 -14.44
CA ARG A 30 7.93 -33.54 -14.37
C ARG A 30 7.73 -32.08 -14.75
N ILE A 31 6.96 -31.79 -15.79
CA ILE A 31 6.64 -30.42 -16.20
C ILE A 31 5.82 -29.72 -15.10
N LEU A 32 4.83 -30.40 -14.53
CA LEU A 32 4.04 -29.88 -13.41
C LEU A 32 4.94 -29.53 -12.21
N MET A 33 5.86 -30.42 -11.82
CA MET A 33 6.78 -30.15 -10.71
C MET A 33 7.71 -28.97 -11.00
N LEU A 34 8.17 -28.80 -12.24
CA LEU A 34 8.98 -27.64 -12.63
C LEU A 34 8.17 -26.33 -12.56
N VAL A 35 6.91 -26.34 -12.99
CA VAL A 35 6.02 -25.17 -12.89
C VAL A 35 5.75 -24.80 -11.44
N VAL A 36 5.50 -25.80 -10.58
CA VAL A 36 5.28 -25.58 -9.14
C VAL A 36 6.55 -25.05 -8.47
N ALA A 37 7.72 -25.62 -8.78
CA ALA A 37 8.99 -25.14 -8.24
C ALA A 37 9.32 -23.71 -8.67
N LEU A 38 9.03 -23.35 -9.91
CA LEU A 38 9.21 -21.99 -10.42
C LEU A 38 8.24 -21.00 -9.76
N GLY A 39 6.97 -21.38 -9.57
CA GLY A 39 5.97 -20.55 -8.89
C GLY A 39 6.36 -20.24 -7.44
N MET A 40 6.85 -21.24 -6.71
CA MET A 40 7.30 -21.06 -5.31
C MET A 40 8.54 -20.16 -5.19
N ALA A 41 9.35 -20.03 -6.24
CA ALA A 41 10.52 -19.15 -6.24
C ALA A 41 10.17 -17.68 -6.58
N VAL A 42 9.19 -17.44 -7.45
CA VAL A 42 8.85 -16.08 -7.92
C VAL A 42 7.96 -15.33 -6.91
N LEU A 43 7.01 -16.01 -6.27
CA LEU A 43 6.10 -15.41 -5.29
C LEU A 43 6.80 -14.64 -4.15
N PRO A 44 7.80 -15.21 -3.44
CA PRO A 44 8.45 -14.48 -2.36
C PRO A 44 9.23 -13.27 -2.88
N ALA A 45 9.90 -13.37 -4.03
CA ALA A 45 10.66 -12.25 -4.60
C ALA A 45 9.77 -11.03 -4.91
N VAL A 46 8.57 -11.27 -5.44
CA VAL A 46 7.59 -10.21 -5.70
C VAL A 46 7.05 -9.60 -4.41
N LEU A 47 6.86 -10.41 -3.36
CA LEU A 47 6.41 -9.89 -2.06
C LEU A 47 7.47 -8.99 -1.40
N TYR A 48 8.74 -9.42 -1.42
CA TYR A 48 9.86 -8.64 -0.88
C TYR A 48 10.02 -7.29 -1.59
N ALA A 49 9.95 -7.30 -2.93
CA ALA A 49 10.06 -6.06 -3.71
C ALA A 49 8.93 -5.05 -3.40
N GLN A 50 7.70 -5.54 -3.19
CA GLN A 50 6.57 -4.70 -2.78
C GLN A 50 6.74 -4.15 -1.36
N GLU A 51 7.25 -4.97 -0.44
CA GLU A 51 7.46 -4.56 0.95
C GLU A 51 8.54 -3.47 1.06
N GLU A 52 9.63 -3.60 0.32
CA GLU A 52 10.67 -2.56 0.23
C GLU A 52 10.11 -1.22 -0.27
N ALA A 53 9.32 -1.24 -1.35
CA ALA A 53 8.66 -0.04 -1.87
C ALA A 53 7.74 0.63 -0.83
N CYS A 54 7.02 -0.17 -0.04
CA CYS A 54 6.15 0.35 1.03
C CYS A 54 6.94 0.92 2.21
N VAL A 55 8.05 0.30 2.60
CA VAL A 55 8.91 0.83 3.66
C VAL A 55 9.50 2.17 3.24
N GLU A 56 10.00 2.27 2.01
CA GLU A 56 10.52 3.52 1.46
C GLU A 56 9.45 4.61 1.42
N ALA A 57 8.25 4.30 0.90
CA ALA A 57 7.12 5.22 0.84
C ALA A 57 6.73 5.79 2.22
N ARG A 58 6.72 4.95 3.26
CA ARG A 58 6.43 5.38 4.64
C ARG A 58 7.51 6.32 5.18
N MET A 59 8.78 6.01 4.93
CA MET A 59 9.89 6.83 5.38
C MET A 59 9.89 8.20 4.69
N ASP A 60 9.58 8.25 3.40
CA ASP A 60 9.45 9.49 2.65
C ASP A 60 8.26 10.31 3.14
N ALA A 61 7.10 9.68 3.36
CA ALA A 61 5.93 10.34 3.95
C ALA A 61 6.26 10.99 5.31
N GLN A 62 7.01 10.31 6.18
CA GLN A 62 7.43 10.86 7.47
C GLN A 62 8.38 12.06 7.35
N ARG A 63 9.17 12.13 6.29
CA ARG A 63 10.12 13.23 6.06
C ARG A 63 9.47 14.44 5.40
N GLU A 64 8.55 14.21 4.47
CA GLU A 64 7.96 15.26 3.64
C GLU A 64 6.69 15.85 4.25
N VAL A 65 5.93 15.08 5.03
CA VAL A 65 4.70 15.59 5.64
C VAL A 65 5.06 16.62 6.71
N ASN A 66 4.69 17.87 6.44
CA ASN A 66 4.83 18.96 7.40
C ASN A 66 3.78 18.84 8.52
N THR A 67 4.09 18.02 9.52
CA THR A 67 3.23 17.80 10.70
C THR A 67 2.97 19.09 11.48
N GLY A 68 3.91 20.04 11.50
CA GLY A 68 3.72 21.35 12.15
C GLY A 68 2.62 22.18 11.51
N MET A 69 2.57 22.20 10.18
CA MET A 69 1.48 22.88 9.44
C MET A 69 0.12 22.25 9.77
N TRP A 70 0.02 20.91 9.74
CA TRP A 70 -1.24 20.22 10.05
C TRP A 70 -1.66 20.39 11.51
N PHE A 71 -0.70 20.42 12.43
CA PHE A 71 -0.96 20.79 13.82
C PHE A 71 -1.57 22.20 13.92
N ALA A 72 -0.98 23.20 13.25
CA ALA A 72 -1.51 24.56 13.26
C ALA A 72 -2.92 24.64 12.67
N ILE A 73 -3.17 23.94 11.55
CA ILE A 73 -4.50 23.83 10.94
C ILE A 73 -5.51 23.29 11.96
N GLY A 74 -5.18 22.19 12.64
CA GLY A 74 -6.05 21.62 13.68
C GLY A 74 -6.21 22.53 14.90
N PHE A 75 -5.17 23.27 15.29
CA PHE A 75 -5.21 24.19 16.42
C PHE A 75 -6.13 25.39 16.17
N PHE A 76 -6.04 26.03 14.99
CA PHE A 76 -6.83 27.22 14.68
C PHE A 76 -8.23 26.92 14.17
N LEU A 77 -8.42 25.81 13.44
CA LEU A 77 -9.71 25.44 12.84
C LEU A 77 -10.44 24.32 13.61
N GLY A 78 -9.84 23.79 14.68
CA GLY A 78 -10.43 22.75 15.51
C GLY A 78 -10.82 21.50 14.72
N VAL A 79 -12.05 21.03 14.95
CA VAL A 79 -12.61 19.83 14.31
C VAL A 79 -12.66 19.97 12.79
N VAL A 80 -12.93 21.17 12.27
CA VAL A 80 -12.94 21.42 10.82
C VAL A 80 -11.56 21.20 10.22
N GLY A 81 -10.51 21.71 10.88
CA GLY A 81 -9.12 21.49 10.48
C GLY A 81 -8.72 20.02 10.47
N TRP A 82 -9.21 19.26 11.45
CA TRP A 82 -9.01 17.81 11.49
C TRP A 82 -9.73 17.06 10.36
N LEU A 83 -10.98 17.42 10.05
CA LEU A 83 -11.72 16.82 8.93
C LEU A 83 -11.04 17.10 7.58
N ILE A 84 -10.53 18.32 7.38
CA ILE A 84 -9.75 18.67 6.19
C ILE A 84 -8.55 17.73 6.06
N ALA A 85 -7.78 17.54 7.14
CA ALA A 85 -6.63 16.64 7.13
C ALA A 85 -6.98 15.17 6.85
N TYR A 86 -8.23 14.75 7.12
CA TYR A 86 -8.69 13.39 6.83
C TYR A 86 -9.15 13.20 5.38
N VAL A 87 -9.74 14.22 4.76
CA VAL A 87 -10.27 14.13 3.38
C VAL A 87 -9.21 14.48 2.35
N MET A 88 -8.25 15.36 2.69
CA MET A 88 -7.19 15.75 1.77
C MET A 88 -6.28 14.56 1.43
N GLU A 89 -6.20 14.24 0.15
CA GLU A 89 -5.29 13.20 -0.31
C GLU A 89 -3.86 13.76 -0.44
N PRO A 90 -2.89 13.18 0.26
CA PRO A 90 -1.49 13.54 0.08
C PRO A 90 -0.98 13.09 -1.29
N SER A 91 -0.14 13.93 -1.92
CA SER A 91 0.52 13.62 -3.18
C SER A 91 1.93 13.08 -2.95
N PRO A 92 2.28 11.89 -3.45
CA PRO A 92 3.65 11.37 -3.36
C PRO A 92 4.64 12.21 -4.18
N PRO A 93 5.95 12.14 -3.86
CA PRO A 93 6.98 12.91 -4.56
C PRO A 93 7.16 12.43 -6.01
N ALA A 94 6.96 13.33 -6.96
CA ALA A 94 7.03 13.02 -8.39
C ALA A 94 8.39 12.45 -8.82
N ALA A 95 9.48 12.84 -8.16
CA ALA A 95 10.84 12.36 -8.46
C ALA A 95 10.98 10.83 -8.32
N LYS A 96 10.19 10.20 -7.44
CA LYS A 96 10.20 8.75 -7.21
C LYS A 96 9.33 7.97 -8.20
N LEU A 97 8.46 8.66 -8.94
CA LEU A 97 7.49 8.04 -9.84
C LEU A 97 7.91 8.10 -11.32
N ILE A 98 8.83 9.00 -11.68
CA ILE A 98 9.27 9.16 -13.05
C ILE A 98 10.18 7.98 -13.45
N GLY A 99 9.75 7.22 -14.45
CA GLY A 99 10.51 6.08 -14.99
C GLY A 99 10.44 4.81 -14.14
N ALA A 100 9.66 4.80 -13.07
CA ALA A 100 9.39 3.61 -12.28
C ALA A 100 8.36 2.69 -12.97
N ASP A 101 8.42 1.39 -12.67
CA ASP A 101 7.46 0.42 -13.17
C ASP A 101 6.04 0.69 -12.60
N PRO A 102 4.96 0.49 -13.37
CA PRO A 102 3.59 0.69 -12.88
C PRO A 102 3.24 -0.09 -11.61
N GLU A 103 3.81 -1.28 -11.39
CA GLU A 103 3.59 -2.05 -10.17
C GLU A 103 4.19 -1.35 -8.95
N TYR A 104 5.44 -0.89 -9.07
CA TYR A 104 6.12 -0.11 -8.02
C TYR A 104 5.35 1.18 -7.71
N VAL A 105 4.93 1.92 -8.76
CA VAL A 105 4.19 3.18 -8.60
C VAL A 105 2.89 2.96 -7.83
N ALA A 106 2.15 1.89 -8.14
CA ALA A 106 0.89 1.60 -7.46
C ALA A 106 1.10 1.31 -5.97
N VAL A 107 2.04 0.43 -5.63
CA VAL A 107 2.33 0.01 -4.25
C VAL A 107 2.92 1.18 -3.45
N TYR A 108 3.91 1.87 -4.00
CA TYR A 108 4.52 3.05 -3.36
C TYR A 108 3.48 4.14 -3.09
N THR A 109 2.65 4.47 -4.08
CA THR A 109 1.63 5.52 -3.92
C THR A 109 0.61 5.16 -2.84
N GLN A 110 0.16 3.91 -2.78
CA GLN A 110 -0.80 3.47 -1.76
C GLN A 110 -0.19 3.59 -0.35
N CYS A 111 1.00 3.03 -0.16
CA CYS A 111 1.69 3.06 1.13
C CYS A 111 2.07 4.48 1.58
N TYR A 112 2.48 5.35 0.65
CA TYR A 112 2.73 6.76 0.94
C TYR A 112 1.44 7.45 1.39
N LYS A 113 0.34 7.28 0.62
CA LYS A 113 -0.92 7.97 0.91
C LYS A 113 -1.49 7.58 2.27
N GLU A 114 -1.43 6.30 2.61
CA GLU A 114 -1.91 5.79 3.88
C GLU A 114 -1.15 6.43 5.06
N GLU A 115 0.18 6.39 5.03
CA GLU A 115 1.02 6.91 6.11
C GLU A 115 0.97 8.43 6.19
N ALA A 116 1.01 9.11 5.04
CA ALA A 116 0.92 10.57 5.01
C ALA A 116 -0.42 11.05 5.56
N LYS A 117 -1.55 10.46 5.15
CA LYS A 117 -2.88 10.82 5.67
C LYS A 117 -2.96 10.61 7.18
N LYS A 118 -2.41 9.51 7.69
CA LYS A 118 -2.33 9.23 9.13
C LYS A 118 -1.53 10.30 9.87
N LEU A 119 -0.39 10.73 9.35
CA LEU A 119 0.43 11.80 9.94
C LEU A 119 -0.31 13.15 9.97
N GLN A 120 -0.94 13.52 8.86
CA GLN A 120 -1.72 14.75 8.72
C GLN A 120 -2.88 14.79 9.72
N ALA A 121 -3.71 13.74 9.73
CA ALA A 121 -4.87 13.64 10.61
C ALA A 121 -4.45 13.61 12.10
N ASN A 122 -3.40 12.87 12.46
CA ASN A 122 -2.92 12.83 13.85
C ASN A 122 -2.35 14.17 14.31
N ALA A 123 -1.60 14.87 13.46
CA ALA A 123 -1.07 16.17 13.78
C ALA A 123 -2.20 17.21 13.98
N ALA A 124 -3.17 17.24 13.06
CA ALA A 124 -4.33 18.11 13.19
C ALA A 124 -5.19 17.78 14.42
N LEU A 125 -5.39 16.50 14.72
CA LEU A 125 -6.11 16.09 15.93
C LEU A 125 -5.41 16.58 17.20
N LYS A 126 -4.08 16.43 17.28
CA LYS A 126 -3.29 16.96 18.39
C LYS A 126 -3.50 18.47 18.54
N GLY A 127 -3.43 19.23 17.44
CA GLY A 127 -3.70 20.67 17.44
C GLY A 127 -5.09 21.01 17.99
N CYS A 128 -6.11 20.31 17.52
CA CYS A 128 -7.49 20.51 17.96
C CYS A 128 -7.66 20.25 19.47
N ILE A 129 -7.09 19.15 19.98
CA ILE A 129 -7.15 18.83 21.41
C ILE A 129 -6.40 19.88 22.23
N THR A 130 -5.21 20.29 21.78
CA THR A 130 -4.42 21.32 22.45
C THR A 130 -5.18 22.64 22.56
N TYR A 131 -5.84 23.08 21.49
CA TYR A 131 -6.65 24.30 21.52
C TYR A 131 -7.80 24.22 22.54
N ASN A 132 -8.56 23.13 22.54
CA ASN A 132 -9.67 22.92 23.49
C ASN A 132 -9.18 22.88 24.93
N LEU A 133 -8.06 22.21 25.20
CA LEU A 133 -7.48 22.15 26.54
C LEU A 133 -7.07 23.53 27.05
N LEU A 134 -6.49 24.35 26.16
CA LEU A 134 -6.04 25.71 26.47
C LEU A 134 -7.22 26.63 26.77
N LEU A 135 -8.30 26.55 25.99
CA LEU A 135 -9.55 27.26 26.28
C LEU A 135 -10.14 26.86 27.63
N CYS A 136 -10.25 25.56 27.91
CA CYS A 136 -10.78 25.06 29.17
C CYS A 136 -9.98 25.60 30.37
N ALA A 137 -8.65 25.59 30.28
CA ALA A 137 -7.78 26.14 31.31
C ALA A 137 -8.00 27.64 31.51
N CYS A 138 -8.09 28.43 30.43
CA CYS A 138 -8.39 29.86 30.51
C CYS A 138 -9.74 30.14 31.16
N TYR A 139 -10.80 29.41 30.79
CA TYR A 139 -12.12 29.56 31.39
C TYR A 139 -12.11 29.18 32.88
N ALA A 140 -11.45 28.07 33.26
CA ALA A 140 -11.33 27.67 34.66
C ALA A 140 -10.62 28.74 35.51
N CYS A 141 -9.53 29.32 34.98
CA CYS A 141 -8.84 30.43 35.64
C CYS A 141 -9.73 31.67 35.77
N TYR A 142 -10.45 32.05 34.72
CA TYR A 142 -11.36 33.20 34.74
C TYR A 142 -12.48 33.02 35.79
N PHE A 143 -13.14 31.86 35.81
CA PHE A 143 -14.19 31.58 36.80
C PHE A 143 -13.64 31.49 38.23
N GLY A 144 -12.45 30.93 38.42
CA GLY A 144 -11.78 30.91 39.72
C GLY A 144 -11.47 32.31 40.26
N LEU A 145 -10.99 33.21 39.40
CA LEU A 145 -10.73 34.61 39.73
C LEU A 145 -12.03 35.41 39.97
N ALA A 146 -13.07 35.15 39.20
CA ALA A 146 -14.36 35.80 39.40
C ALA A 146 -15.01 35.37 40.73
N ALA A 147 -14.93 34.10 41.09
CA ALA A 147 -15.47 33.56 42.34
C ALA A 147 -14.75 34.12 43.59
N SER A 148 -13.42 34.30 43.52
CA SER A 148 -12.68 34.95 44.62
C SER A 148 -13.03 36.44 44.74
N ALA A 149 -13.27 37.14 43.61
CA ALA A 149 -13.66 38.55 43.63
C ALA A 149 -15.08 38.79 44.19
N SER A 150 -16.03 37.88 43.97
CA SER A 150 -17.39 37.99 44.52
C SER A 150 -17.53 37.59 45.99
N SER A 151 -16.45 37.11 46.61
CA SER A 151 -16.43 36.68 48.03
C SER A 151 -15.99 37.79 48.99
N TYR A 152 -15.90 39.04 48.52
CA TYR A 152 -15.61 40.25 49.30
C TYR A 152 -16.82 41.17 49.44
#